data_AF-A0A0D6LLV7-F1
#
_entry.id   AF-A0A0D6LLV7-F1
#
_cell.length_a   1.000
_cell.length_b   1.000
_cell.length_c   1.000
_cell.angle_alpha   90.00
_cell.angle_beta   90.00
_cell.angle_gamma   90.00
#
_symmetry.space_group_name_H-M   'P 1'
#
loop_
_entity.id
_entity.type
_entity.pdbx_description
1 polymer ?
#
loop_
_entity_poly.entity_id
_entity_poly.type
_entity_poly.pdbx_seq_one_letter_code
_entity_poly.pdbx_strand_id
1 'polypeptide(L)'
;MLFPMKSAFPNLHLQGFDFSPRAVQMCSERAKELGTGGSIIVRDYGIHDYAMIRFGRGAKLGDRFYVRQDGTRAFYFRIEELVELFEAAGFKCVHKEYLHRQTINHQKQLNVPRIFVQARFVKS
;
A
#
# COMPACT_ATOMS: atom_id res chain seq x y z
N MET A 1 -13.84 -3.79 -8.14
CA MET A 1 -14.32 -3.08 -9.34
C MET A 1 -13.12 -2.57 -10.17
N LEU A 2 -12.37 -3.47 -10.82
CA LEU A 2 -11.24 -3.09 -11.69
C LEU A 2 -11.66 -2.92 -13.16
N PHE A 3 -12.74 -3.58 -13.58
CA PHE A 3 -13.23 -3.59 -14.95
C PHE A 3 -13.65 -2.21 -15.50
N PRO A 4 -14.33 -1.33 -14.75
CA PRO A 4 -14.67 0.01 -15.26
C PRO A 4 -13.44 0.88 -15.54
N MET A 5 -12.35 0.71 -14.78
CA MET A 5 -11.15 1.54 -14.93
C MET A 5 -10.37 1.21 -16.21
N LYS A 6 -10.28 -0.06 -16.61
CA LYS A 6 -9.53 -0.43 -17.83
C LYS A 6 -10.22 0.07 -19.11
N SER A 7 -11.54 0.18 -19.08
CA SER A 7 -12.33 0.80 -20.16
C SER A 7 -12.06 2.31 -20.25
N ALA A 8 -12.09 3.00 -19.11
CA ALA A 8 -11.86 4.44 -19.05
C ALA A 8 -10.38 4.84 -19.30
N PHE A 9 -9.45 3.95 -18.97
CA PHE A 9 -8.01 4.19 -19.07
C PHE A 9 -7.35 3.02 -19.83
N PRO A 10 -7.36 3.04 -21.17
CA PRO A 10 -6.83 1.94 -21.98
C PRO A 10 -5.33 1.68 -21.76
N ASN A 11 -4.59 2.69 -21.29
CA ASN A 11 -3.17 2.60 -20.94
C ASN A 11 -2.93 2.27 -19.44
N LEU A 12 -3.97 1.90 -18.68
CA LEU A 12 -3.83 1.53 -17.28
C LEU A 12 -3.30 0.09 -17.17
N HIS A 13 -2.06 -0.03 -16.70
CA HIS A 13 -1.44 -1.31 -16.35
C HIS A 13 -1.57 -1.56 -14.84
N LEU A 14 -2.17 -2.68 -14.47
CA LEU A 14 -2.28 -3.14 -13.08
C LEU A 14 -1.33 -4.31 -12.87
N GLN A 15 -0.49 -4.23 -11.84
CA GLN A 15 0.42 -5.30 -11.44
C GLN A 15 0.36 -5.46 -9.93
N GLY A 16 0.36 -6.72 -9.47
CA GLY A 16 0.43 -7.06 -8.05
C GLY A 16 1.87 -7.31 -7.66
N PHE A 17 2.31 -6.72 -6.55
CA PHE A 17 3.62 -6.96 -5.98
C PHE A 17 3.49 -7.19 -4.48
N ASP A 18 4.44 -7.90 -3.88
CA ASP A 18 4.66 -7.81 -2.44
C ASP A 18 5.36 -6.48 -2.12
N PHE A 19 5.37 -5.99 -0.88
CA PHE A 19 6.11 -4.76 -0.56
C PHE A 19 7.55 -5.09 -0.17
N SER A 20 8.26 -5.77 -1.07
CA SER A 20 9.68 -6.06 -0.95
C SER A 20 10.52 -5.00 -1.68
N PRO A 21 11.80 -4.83 -1.34
CA PRO A 21 12.71 -4.02 -2.18
C PRO A 21 12.68 -4.42 -3.66
N ARG A 22 12.46 -5.72 -3.93
CA ARG A 22 12.30 -6.25 -5.28
C ARG A 22 11.08 -5.65 -5.99
N ALA A 23 9.95 -5.49 -5.30
CA ALA A 23 8.77 -4.90 -5.91
C ALA A 23 8.98 -3.44 -6.31
N VAL A 24 9.68 -2.66 -5.48
CA VAL A 24 9.99 -1.27 -5.81
C VAL A 24 11.00 -1.20 -6.95
N GLN A 25 11.94 -2.15 -7.02
CA GLN A 25 12.79 -2.30 -8.19
C GLN A 25 11.97 -2.61 -9.46
N MET A 26 10.99 -3.52 -9.38
CA MET A 26 10.10 -3.82 -10.52
C MET A 26 9.30 -2.59 -10.94
N CYS A 27 8.79 -1.81 -9.98
CA CYS A 27 8.17 -0.51 -10.23
C CYS A 27 9.11 0.44 -11.01
N SER A 28 10.39 0.49 -10.64
CA SER A 28 11.41 1.26 -11.34
C SER A 28 11.67 0.76 -12.76
N GLU A 29 11.77 -0.56 -12.96
CA GLU A 29 11.98 -1.17 -14.29
C GLU A 29 10.80 -0.86 -15.22
N ARG A 30 9.57 -0.99 -14.73
CA ARG A 30 8.36 -0.63 -15.49
C ARG A 30 8.27 0.85 -15.80
N ALA A 31 8.64 1.72 -14.86
CA ALA A 31 8.68 3.16 -15.12
C ALA A 31 9.63 3.50 -16.29
N LYS A 32 10.77 2.79 -16.43
CA LYS A 32 11.68 2.95 -17.57
C LYS A 32 11.06 2.47 -18.89
N GLU A 33 10.42 1.30 -18.89
CA GLU A 33 9.77 0.75 -20.10
C GLU A 33 8.66 1.67 -20.65
N LEU A 34 7.95 2.37 -19.76
CA LEU A 34 6.84 3.25 -20.14
C LEU A 34 7.29 4.61 -20.71
N GLY A 35 8.61 4.88 -20.78
CA GLY A 35 9.22 6.00 -21.51
C GLY A 35 8.80 7.40 -21.06
N THR A 36 8.03 7.53 -19.99
CA THR A 36 7.51 8.79 -19.44
C THR A 36 7.75 8.77 -17.94
N GLY A 37 7.96 9.95 -17.34
CA GLY A 37 8.22 10.09 -15.92
C GLY A 37 7.08 9.54 -15.06
N GLY A 38 7.15 8.23 -14.80
CA GLY A 38 6.04 7.44 -14.28
C GLY A 38 5.65 7.89 -12.89
N SER A 39 4.35 8.06 -12.67
CA SER A 39 3.79 8.35 -11.36
C SER A 39 3.28 7.05 -10.74
N ILE A 40 3.76 6.74 -9.53
CA ILE A 40 3.27 5.63 -8.72
C ILE A 40 2.48 6.19 -7.56
N ILE A 41 1.26 5.68 -7.39
CA ILE A 41 0.41 6.00 -6.24
C ILE A 41 0.33 4.74 -5.38
N VAL A 42 0.77 4.85 -4.14
CA VAL A 42 0.72 3.77 -3.15
C VAL A 42 -0.35 4.12 -2.13
N ARG A 43 -1.17 3.12 -1.78
CA ARG A 43 -2.04 3.16 -0.60
C ARG A 43 -2.03 1.80 0.08
N ASP A 44 -1.68 1.76 1.35
CA ASP A 44 -1.68 0.52 2.14
C ASP A 44 -2.00 0.81 3.62
N TYR A 45 -2.03 -0.21 4.48
CA TYR A 45 -2.32 -0.09 5.91
C TYR A 45 -1.21 0.67 6.63
N GLY A 46 -1.60 1.66 7.44
CA GLY A 46 -0.70 2.42 8.28
C GLY A 46 -0.58 1.84 9.68
N ILE A 47 0.54 2.10 10.35
CA ILE A 47 0.70 1.78 11.77
C ILE A 47 -0.43 2.36 12.63
N HIS A 48 -0.71 1.70 13.76
CA HIS A 48 -1.81 2.02 14.67
C HIS A 48 -3.22 1.83 14.10
N ASP A 49 -3.36 1.23 12.92
CA ASP A 49 -4.65 0.78 12.41
C ASP A 49 -5.36 -0.14 13.41
N TYR A 50 -6.69 -0.02 13.48
CA TYR A 50 -7.49 -0.83 14.42
C TYR A 50 -7.26 -2.34 14.26
N ALA A 51 -7.09 -2.82 13.02
CA ALA A 51 -6.81 -4.24 12.80
C ALA A 51 -5.41 -4.64 13.30
N MET A 52 -4.41 -3.76 13.19
CA MET A 52 -3.06 -3.99 13.73
C MET A 52 -3.11 -4.25 15.23
N ILE A 53 -3.82 -3.38 15.96
CA ILE A 53 -3.90 -3.40 17.43
C ILE A 53 -4.64 -4.65 17.92
N ARG A 54 -5.58 -5.18 17.13
CA ARG A 54 -6.42 -6.32 17.51
C ARG A 54 -5.86 -7.70 17.17
N PHE A 55 -4.73 -7.79 16.47
CA PHE A 55 -4.17 -9.10 16.18
C PHE A 55 -3.86 -9.86 17.48
N GLY A 56 -4.43 -11.07 17.58
CA GLY A 56 -4.29 -11.92 18.76
C GLY A 56 -2.92 -12.58 18.89
N ARG A 57 -2.69 -13.23 20.03
CA ARG A 57 -1.50 -14.09 20.23
C ARG A 57 -1.44 -15.16 19.15
N GLY A 58 -0.26 -15.36 18.57
CA GLY A 58 -0.03 -16.32 17.47
C GLY A 58 -0.21 -15.76 16.06
N ALA A 59 -0.78 -14.56 15.90
CA ALA A 59 -0.91 -13.93 14.58
C ALA A 59 0.32 -13.10 14.17
N LYS A 60 1.19 -12.72 15.11
CA LYS A 60 2.37 -11.88 14.84
C LYS A 60 3.49 -12.73 14.24
N LEU A 61 3.87 -12.43 12.99
CA LEU A 61 5.00 -13.06 12.30
C LEU A 61 6.29 -12.28 12.51
N GLY A 62 6.20 -10.96 12.75
CA GLY A 62 7.34 -10.08 12.94
C GLY A 62 6.89 -8.69 13.40
N ASP A 63 7.81 -7.73 13.43
CA ASP A 63 7.43 -6.36 13.74
C ASP A 63 6.48 -5.82 12.66
N ARG A 64 5.31 -5.32 13.12
CA ARG A 64 4.23 -4.82 12.26
C ARG A 64 3.78 -5.78 11.15
N PHE A 65 4.10 -7.06 11.27
CA PHE A 65 3.82 -8.10 10.28
C PHE A 65 3.03 -9.25 10.89
N TYR A 66 1.88 -9.56 10.29
CA TYR A 66 0.88 -10.45 10.86
C TYR A 66 0.30 -11.41 9.82
N VAL A 67 -0.12 -12.59 10.26
CA VAL A 67 -0.94 -13.53 9.49
C VAL A 67 -2.41 -13.36 9.87
N ARG A 68 -3.28 -13.36 8.85
CA ARG A 68 -4.73 -13.28 8.97
C ARG A 68 -5.33 -14.69 9.03
N GLN A 69 -6.60 -14.78 9.43
CA GLN A 69 -7.32 -16.05 9.56
C GLN A 69 -7.45 -16.82 8.23
N ASP A 70 -7.48 -16.10 7.11
CA ASP A 70 -7.51 -16.65 5.75
C ASP A 70 -6.12 -17.05 5.21
N GLY A 71 -5.08 -17.01 6.06
CA GLY A 71 -3.70 -17.32 5.69
C GLY A 71 -2.98 -16.19 4.93
N THR A 72 -3.67 -15.11 4.58
CA THR A 72 -3.03 -13.93 3.97
C THR A 72 -2.21 -13.17 5.00
N ARG A 73 -1.27 -12.34 4.53
CA ARG A 73 -0.35 -11.58 5.39
C ARG A 73 -0.72 -10.11 5.36
N ALA A 74 -0.58 -9.44 6.49
CA ALA A 74 -0.80 -8.00 6.65
C ALA A 74 0.47 -7.37 7.21
N PHE A 75 0.96 -6.34 6.52
CA PHE A 75 2.04 -5.49 7.00
C PHE A 75 1.49 -4.08 7.21
N TYR A 76 1.98 -3.40 8.25
CA TYR A 76 1.53 -2.05 8.61
C TYR A 76 2.70 -1.07 8.49
N PHE A 77 2.61 -0.18 7.51
CA PHE A 77 3.69 0.73 7.13
C PHE A 77 3.73 1.98 8.00
N ARG A 78 4.96 2.43 8.31
CA ARG A 78 5.20 3.87 8.48
C ARG A 78 5.32 4.51 7.11
N ILE A 79 4.82 5.73 6.98
CA ILE A 79 4.91 6.46 5.72
C ILE A 79 6.36 6.78 5.36
N GLU A 80 7.22 6.98 6.36
CA GLU A 80 8.66 7.20 6.19
C GLU A 80 9.35 6.00 5.53
N GLU A 81 8.99 4.78 5.93
CA GLU A 81 9.56 3.56 5.34
C GLU A 81 9.18 3.41 3.86
N LEU A 82 7.95 3.80 3.48
CA LEU A 82 7.57 3.86 2.07
C LEU A 82 8.41 4.87 1.31
N VAL A 83 8.65 6.05 1.90
CA VAL A 83 9.46 7.09 1.26
C VAL A 83 10.89 6.61 1.05
N GLU A 84 11.53 6.09 2.09
CA GLU A 84 12.89 5.56 2.03
C GLU A 84 13.03 4.47 0.97
N LEU A 85 12.06 3.55 0.90
CA LEU A 85 12.07 2.44 -0.05
C LEU A 85 12.01 2.92 -1.51
N PHE A 86 11.15 3.89 -1.80
CA PHE A 86 10.99 4.44 -3.16
C PHE A 86 12.14 5.38 -3.54
N GLU A 87 12.65 6.18 -2.61
CA GLU A 87 13.80 7.06 -2.84
C GLU A 87 15.09 6.26 -3.09
N ALA A 88 15.29 5.15 -2.38
CA ALA A 88 16.38 4.21 -2.66
C ALA A 88 16.33 3.63 -4.08
N ALA A 89 15.14 3.55 -4.68
CA ALA A 89 14.96 3.13 -6.07
C ALA A 89 14.98 4.31 -7.08
N GLY A 90 15.35 5.52 -6.64
CA GLY A 90 15.49 6.70 -7.49
C GLY A 90 14.16 7.38 -7.84
N PHE A 91 13.09 7.14 -7.10
CA PHE A 91 11.89 7.95 -7.19
C PHE A 91 11.98 9.18 -6.27
N LYS A 92 11.22 10.22 -6.56
CA LYS A 92 11.00 11.37 -5.68
C LYS A 92 9.59 11.33 -5.12
N CYS A 93 9.46 11.45 -3.80
CA CYS A 93 8.15 11.63 -3.15
C CYS A 93 7.59 13.03 -3.46
N VAL A 94 6.38 13.09 -4.03
CA VAL A 94 5.69 14.35 -4.35
C VAL A 94 4.57 14.66 -3.37
N HIS A 95 3.91 13.61 -2.84
CA HIS A 95 2.86 13.74 -1.83
C HIS A 95 2.90 12.55 -0.90
N LYS A 96 2.63 12.77 0.39
CA LYS A 96 2.52 11.70 1.39
C LYS A 96 1.60 12.14 2.52
N GLU A 97 0.69 11.26 2.94
CA GLU A 97 -0.22 11.50 4.08
C GLU A 97 -0.65 10.19 4.76
N TYR A 98 -1.00 10.29 6.05
CA TYR A 98 -1.82 9.29 6.71
C TYR A 98 -3.30 9.62 6.50
N LEU A 99 -4.07 8.66 6.00
CA LEU A 99 -5.51 8.77 5.81
C LEU A 99 -6.25 8.06 6.94
N HIS A 100 -7.09 8.82 7.64
CA HIS A 100 -8.00 8.30 8.66
C HIS A 100 -9.38 8.08 8.04
N ARG A 101 -9.91 6.86 8.16
CA ARG A 101 -11.23 6.46 7.65
C ARG A 101 -12.03 5.78 8.74
N GLN A 102 -13.35 5.78 8.61
CA GLN A 102 -14.22 4.92 9.41
C GLN A 102 -14.77 3.80 8.53
N THR A 103 -14.68 2.57 9.01
CA THR A 103 -15.32 1.42 8.37
C THR A 103 -16.48 0.97 9.22
N ILE A 104 -17.66 0.96 8.63
CA ILE A 104 -18.91 0.53 9.26
C ILE A 104 -19.30 -0.83 8.68
N ASN A 105 -19.38 -1.83 9.55
CA ASN A 105 -19.98 -3.13 9.22
C ASN A 105 -21.30 -3.24 9.98
N HIS A 106 -22.41 -3.00 9.28
CA HIS A 106 -23.75 -3.02 9.86
C HIS A 106 -24.15 -4.42 10.38
N GLN A 107 -23.78 -5.49 9.68
CA GLN A 107 -24.09 -6.86 10.11
C GLN A 107 -23.43 -7.22 11.43
N LYS A 108 -22.20 -6.74 11.65
CA LYS A 108 -21.44 -6.97 12.89
C LYS A 108 -21.57 -5.83 13.91
N GLN A 109 -22.42 -4.84 13.63
CA GLN A 109 -22.57 -3.61 14.42
C GLN A 109 -21.22 -2.97 14.82
N LEU A 110 -20.27 -2.96 13.88
CA LEU A 110 -18.89 -2.55 14.13
C LEU A 110 -18.62 -1.22 13.43
N ASN A 111 -18.19 -0.20 14.16
CA ASN A 111 -17.66 1.04 13.62
C ASN A 111 -16.22 1.21 14.10
N VAL A 112 -15.26 1.13 13.16
CA VAL A 112 -13.84 1.09 13.51
C VAL A 112 -13.01 2.10 12.71
N PRO A 113 -12.09 2.82 13.37
CA PRO A 113 -11.15 3.67 12.67
C PRO A 113 -10.17 2.81 11.88
N ARG A 114 -9.91 3.20 10.64
CA ARG A 114 -8.88 2.61 9.79
C ARG A 114 -7.84 3.67 9.46
N ILE A 115 -6.58 3.27 9.49
CA ILE A 115 -5.44 4.13 9.16
C ILE A 115 -4.75 3.55 7.93
N PHE A 116 -4.58 4.39 6.91
CA PHE A 116 -3.84 4.05 5.71
C PHE A 116 -2.69 5.02 5.52
N VAL A 117 -1.60 4.54 4.93
CA VAL A 117 -0.60 5.40 4.31
C VAL A 117 -1.00 5.63 2.86
N GLN A 118 -0.79 6.84 2.36
CA GLN A 118 -0.93 7.17 0.95
C GLN A 118 0.24 8.04 0.51
N ALA A 119 0.87 7.68 -0.61
CA ALA A 119 1.96 8.46 -1.17
C ALA A 119 1.96 8.43 -2.70
N ARG A 120 2.48 9.50 -3.30
CA ARG A 120 2.73 9.62 -4.74
C ARG A 120 4.22 9.84 -4.99
N PHE A 121 4.77 9.00 -5.85
CA PHE A 121 6.17 9.00 -6.23
C PHE A 121 6.30 9.22 -7.74
N VAL A 122 7.29 10.00 -8.16
CA VAL A 122 7.59 10.23 -9.59
C VAL A 122 9.06 9.92 -9.86
N LYS A 123 9.35 9.40 -11.05
CA LYS A 123 10.73 9.17 -11.49
C LYS A 123 10.95 9.93 -12.79
N SER A 124 12.05 10.66 -12.88
CA SER A 124 12.46 11.38 -14.09
C SER A 124 13.27 10.49 -15.02
#